data_AF-A0AAN7A9A0-F1
#
_entry.id   AF-A0AAN7A9A0-F1
#
_cell.length_a   1.000
_cell.length_b   1.000
_cell.length_c   1.000
_cell.angle_alpha   90.00
_cell.angle_beta   90.00
_cell.angle_gamma   90.00
#
_symmetry.space_group_name_H-M   'P 1'
#
loop_
_entity.id
_entity.type
_entity.pdbx_description
1 polymer ?
#
loop_
_entity_poly.entity_id
_entity_poly.type
_entity_poly.pdbx_seq_one_letter_code
_entity_poly.pdbx_strand_id
1 'polypeptide(L)'
;MAWARILWQVYLRVEDHIVARILQSPSFHHGVRRIHRRVEDFRYGRNPHEPLRQGEASADPREGNEQARTFFKYFMDELKNQAKGKPTDVTSPPAPPKK
;
A
#
# COMPACT_ATOMS: atom_id res chain seq x y z
N MET A 1 -37.16 -13.32 -19.36
CA MET A 1 -35.79 -12.78 -19.48
C MET A 1 -34.77 -13.75 -18.87
N ALA A 2 -34.54 -14.93 -19.49
CA ALA A 2 -33.60 -15.93 -18.98
C ALA A 2 -32.15 -15.39 -18.87
N TRP A 3 -31.80 -14.46 -19.76
CA TRP A 3 -30.53 -13.73 -19.76
C TRP A 3 -30.25 -12.95 -18.47
N ALA A 4 -31.27 -12.35 -17.85
CA ALA A 4 -31.07 -11.61 -16.61
C ALA A 4 -30.63 -12.52 -15.45
N ARG A 5 -31.17 -13.74 -15.38
CA ARG A 5 -30.79 -14.74 -14.36
C ARG A 5 -29.37 -15.24 -14.61
N ILE A 6 -28.98 -15.45 -15.87
CA ILE A 6 -27.62 -15.87 -16.22
C ILE A 6 -26.61 -14.78 -15.87
N LEU A 7 -26.87 -13.52 -16.24
CA LEU A 7 -26.00 -12.39 -15.90
C LEU A 7 -25.86 -12.20 -14.39
N TRP A 8 -26.95 -12.34 -13.65
CA TRP A 8 -26.93 -12.29 -12.19
C TRP A 8 -26.05 -13.39 -11.58
N GLN A 9 -26.15 -14.62 -12.08
CA GLN A 9 -25.34 -15.75 -11.62
C GLN A 9 -23.85 -15.56 -11.95
N VAL A 10 -23.54 -14.98 -13.12
CA VAL A 10 -22.16 -14.66 -13.51
C VAL A 10 -21.59 -13.58 -12.59
N TYR A 11 -22.36 -12.52 -12.31
CA TYR A 11 -21.95 -11.45 -11.41
C TYR A 11 -21.59 -11.99 -10.02
N LEU A 12 -22.49 -12.77 -9.41
CA LEU A 12 -22.25 -13.36 -8.09
C LEU A 12 -21.00 -14.24 -8.06
N ARG A 13 -20.77 -15.04 -9.10
CA ARG A 13 -19.56 -15.89 -9.17
C ARG A 13 -18.27 -15.09 -9.32
N VAL A 14 -18.30 -13.99 -10.05
CA VAL A 14 -17.14 -13.09 -10.19
C VAL A 14 -16.87 -12.40 -8.85
N GLU A 15 -17.91 -11.93 -8.18
CA GLU A 15 -17.81 -11.34 -6.85
C GLU A 15 -17.19 -12.32 -5.84
N ASP A 16 -17.75 -13.52 -5.72
CA ASP A 16 -17.24 -14.57 -4.82
C ASP A 16 -15.78 -14.92 -5.12
N HIS A 17 -15.40 -15.00 -6.40
CA HIS A 17 -14.03 -15.30 -6.80
C HIS A 17 -13.06 -14.18 -6.38
N ILE A 18 -13.44 -12.92 -6.60
CA ILE A 18 -12.63 -11.77 -6.21
C ILE A 18 -12.49 -11.71 -4.69
N VAL A 19 -13.60 -11.88 -3.96
CA VAL A 19 -13.61 -11.88 -2.49
C VAL A 19 -12.74 -13.00 -1.94
N ALA A 20 -12.88 -14.22 -2.45
CA ALA A 20 -12.05 -15.35 -2.05
C ALA A 20 -10.56 -15.08 -2.29
N ARG A 21 -10.20 -14.50 -3.44
CA ARG A 21 -8.80 -14.15 -3.78
C ARG A 21 -8.25 -13.07 -2.85
N ILE A 22 -9.05 -12.06 -2.53
CA ILE A 22 -8.67 -11.00 -1.59
C ILE A 22 -8.47 -11.57 -0.18
N LEU A 23 -9.38 -12.43 0.29
CA LEU A 23 -9.28 -13.07 1.60
C LEU A 23 -8.15 -14.09 1.70
N GLN A 24 -7.70 -14.68 0.59
CA GLN A 24 -6.52 -15.55 0.58
C GLN A 24 -5.19 -14.76 0.58
N SER A 25 -5.21 -13.47 0.27
CA SER A 25 -4.01 -12.63 0.20
C SER A 25 -3.51 -12.25 1.60
N PRO A 26 -2.31 -12.69 2.02
CA PRO A 26 -1.72 -12.29 3.31
C PRO A 26 -1.52 -10.76 3.39
N SER A 27 -1.18 -10.14 2.27
CA SER A 27 -0.99 -8.68 2.17
C SER A 27 -2.26 -7.91 2.48
N PHE A 28 -3.43 -8.43 2.08
CA PHE A 28 -4.72 -7.83 2.41
C PHE A 28 -4.96 -7.82 3.91
N HIS A 29 -4.71 -8.96 4.58
CA HIS A 29 -4.81 -9.05 6.04
C HIS A 29 -3.83 -8.13 6.76
N HIS A 30 -2.59 -8.01 6.27
CA HIS A 30 -1.61 -7.07 6.80
C HIS A 30 -2.07 -5.61 6.65
N GLY A 31 -2.67 -5.27 5.51
CA GLY A 31 -3.25 -3.95 5.25
C GLY A 31 -4.40 -3.63 6.19
N VAL A 32 -5.39 -4.52 6.29
CA VAL A 32 -6.54 -4.38 7.18
C VAL A 32 -6.08 -4.25 8.63
N ARG A 33 -5.13 -5.07 9.08
CA ARG A 33 -4.55 -4.98 10.43
C ARG A 33 -3.89 -3.63 10.68
N ARG A 34 -3.19 -3.05 9.69
CA ARG A 34 -2.57 -1.71 9.83
C ARG A 34 -3.63 -0.62 9.96
N ILE A 35 -4.69 -0.67 9.17
CA ILE A 35 -5.79 0.30 9.20
C ILE A 35 -6.56 0.19 10.52
N HIS A 36 -6.92 -1.03 10.92
CA HIS A 36 -7.61 -1.28 12.19
C HIS A 36 -6.84 -0.69 13.36
N ARG A 37 -5.54 -1.00 13.46
CA ARG A 37 -4.67 -0.42 14.49
C ARG A 37 -4.67 1.10 14.43
N ARG A 38 -4.60 1.70 13.25
CA ARG A 38 -4.59 3.17 13.12
C ARG A 38 -5.90 3.83 13.55
N VAL A 39 -7.03 3.18 13.29
CA VAL A 39 -8.35 3.64 13.75
C VAL A 39 -8.49 3.47 15.27
N GLU A 40 -8.01 2.35 15.79
CA GLU A 40 -8.02 2.04 17.22
C GLU A 40 -7.13 3.02 18.01
N ASP A 41 -5.91 3.26 17.54
CA ASP A 41 -4.99 4.27 18.08
C ASP A 41 -5.62 5.67 18.06
N PHE A 42 -6.36 6.01 17.00
CA PHE A 42 -7.03 7.30 16.88
C PHE A 42 -8.22 7.45 17.84
N ARG A 43 -8.96 6.37 18.08
CA ARG A 43 -10.19 6.41 18.88
C ARG A 43 -9.96 6.22 20.37
N TYR A 44 -9.02 5.36 20.75
CA TYR A 44 -8.78 4.97 22.14
C TYR A 44 -7.40 5.41 22.65
N GLY A 45 -6.56 5.96 21.79
CA GLY A 45 -5.18 6.30 22.13
C GLY A 45 -4.26 5.07 22.05
N ARG A 46 -2.97 5.33 22.26
CA ARG A 46 -1.93 4.30 22.13
C ARG A 46 -1.89 3.40 23.35
N ASN A 47 -1.87 2.09 23.12
CA ASN A 47 -1.84 1.10 24.19
C ASN A 47 -0.46 1.14 24.91
N PRO A 48 -0.40 1.43 26.23
CA PRO A 48 0.87 1.66 26.94
C PRO A 48 1.75 0.40 27.08
N HIS A 49 1.20 -0.79 26.81
CA HIS A 49 1.91 -2.07 26.90
C HIS A 49 2.36 -2.63 25.54
N GLU A 50 2.04 -1.96 24.41
CA GLU A 50 2.53 -2.42 23.11
C GLU A 50 4.01 -2.01 22.94
N PRO A 51 4.92 -2.94 22.58
CA PRO A 51 6.31 -2.59 22.31
C PRO A 51 6.38 -1.53 21.20
N LEU A 52 7.31 -0.58 21.34
CA LEU A 52 7.55 0.47 20.35
C LEU A 52 7.69 -0.17 18.95
N ARG A 53 6.85 0.24 18.00
CA ARG A 53 6.94 -0.31 16.64
C ARG A 53 8.28 0.13 16.05
N GLN A 54 8.86 -0.76 15.25
CA GLN A 54 10.09 -0.48 14.53
C GLN A 54 9.91 0.81 13.71
N GLY A 55 10.66 1.86 14.06
CA GLY A 55 10.55 3.20 13.48
C GLY A 55 9.93 4.27 14.37
N GLU A 56 9.24 3.95 15.46
CA GLU A 56 8.66 4.98 16.36
C GLU A 56 9.69 5.59 17.33
N ALA A 57 10.84 4.95 17.51
CA ALA A 57 11.99 5.49 18.25
C ALA A 57 13.04 6.18 17.35
N SER A 58 12.90 6.12 16.02
CA SER A 58 13.91 6.60 15.06
C SER A 58 13.37 7.41 13.90
N ALA A 59 12.05 7.49 13.70
CA ALA A 59 11.46 8.34 12.68
C ALA A 59 11.21 9.73 13.25
N ASP A 60 11.88 10.74 12.70
CA ASP A 60 11.37 12.10 12.78
C ASP A 60 9.99 12.10 12.07
N PRO A 61 8.88 12.46 12.76
CA PRO A 61 7.55 12.47 12.17
C PRO A 61 7.41 13.40 10.96
N ARG A 62 8.34 14.33 10.74
CA ARG A 62 8.38 15.20 9.55
C ARG A 62 8.99 14.48 8.33
N GLU A 63 9.90 13.54 8.54
CA GLU A 63 10.65 12.87 7.46
C GLU A 63 9.91 11.67 6.88
N GLY A 64 9.16 10.91 7.68
CA GLY A 64 8.58 9.64 7.26
C GLY A 64 7.59 9.73 6.07
N ASN A 65 6.76 10.79 6.03
CA ASN A 65 5.81 10.99 4.93
C ASN A 65 6.48 11.55 3.67
N GLU A 66 7.48 12.43 3.83
CA GLU A 66 8.20 13.03 2.70
C GLU A 66 9.11 12.00 2.04
N GLN A 67 9.80 11.16 2.83
CA GLN A 67 10.60 10.05 2.34
C GLN A 67 9.75 9.03 1.58
N ALA A 68 8.57 8.68 2.11
CA ALA A 68 7.65 7.75 1.46
C ALA A 68 7.09 8.29 0.14
N ARG A 69 6.71 9.58 0.09
CA ARG A 69 6.26 10.24 -1.15
C ARG A 69 7.36 10.31 -2.20
N THR A 70 8.58 10.62 -1.76
CA THR A 70 9.76 10.68 -2.62
C THR A 70 10.09 9.31 -3.20
N PHE A 71 10.08 8.26 -2.38
CA PHE A 71 10.24 6.88 -2.84
C PHE A 71 9.14 6.47 -3.83
N PHE A 72 7.86 6.73 -3.52
CA PHE A 72 6.75 6.37 -4.41
C PHE A 72 6.81 7.10 -5.75
N LYS A 73 7.23 8.37 -5.75
CA LYS A 73 7.46 9.14 -6.98
C LYS A 73 8.50 8.46 -7.85
N TYR A 74 9.68 8.15 -7.29
CA TYR A 74 10.75 7.47 -8.03
C TYR A 74 10.35 6.07 -8.50
N PHE A 75 9.62 5.32 -7.68
CA PHE A 75 9.11 4.00 -8.05
C PHE A 75 8.14 4.06 -9.24
N MET A 76 7.22 5.02 -9.24
CA MET A 76 6.27 5.23 -10.33
C MET A 76 6.94 5.77 -11.59
N ASP A 77 7.90 6.69 -11.45
CA ASP A 77 8.70 7.19 -12.57
C ASP A 77 9.50 6.05 -13.21
N GLU A 78 10.05 5.14 -12.42
CA GLU A 78 10.77 3.97 -12.93
C GLU A 78 9.84 2.97 -13.63
N LEU A 79 8.68 2.64 -13.06
CA LEU A 79 7.67 1.81 -13.73
C LEU A 79 7.25 2.40 -15.09
N LYS A 80 7.07 3.73 -15.14
CA LYS A 80 6.74 4.44 -16.37
C LYS A 80 7.88 4.44 -17.38
N ASN A 81 9.12 4.58 -16.91
CA ASN A 81 10.32 4.55 -17.75
C ASN A 81 10.58 3.15 -18.31
N GLN A 82 10.33 2.10 -17.54
CA GLN A 82 10.37 0.71 -17.99
C GLN A 82 9.30 0.41 -19.04
N ALA A 83 8.07 0.89 -18.84
CA ALA A 83 7.00 0.76 -19.84
C ALA A 83 7.32 1.51 -21.15
N LYS A 84 8.14 2.57 -21.09
CA LYS A 84 8.62 3.33 -22.25
C LYS A 84 9.90 2.77 -22.88
N GLY A 85 10.47 1.69 -22.33
CA GLY A 85 11.71 1.08 -22.84
C GLY A 85 12.98 1.90 -22.62
N LYS A 86 12.96 2.87 -21.69
CA LYS A 86 14.13 3.68 -21.29
C LYS A 86 14.35 3.57 -19.78
N PRO A 87 14.83 2.42 -19.28
CA PRO A 87 15.12 2.25 -17.85
C PRO A 87 16.16 3.28 -17.38
N THR A 88 16.03 3.74 -16.14
CA THR A 88 16.95 4.72 -15.55
C THR A 88 18.27 4.03 -15.17
N ASP A 89 19.41 4.57 -15.61
CA ASP A 89 20.73 4.02 -15.27
C ASP A 89 21.07 4.30 -13.79
N VAL A 90 21.18 3.23 -13.00
CA VAL A 90 21.44 3.26 -11.55
C VAL A 90 22.89 3.58 -11.19
N THR A 91 23.77 3.75 -12.19
CA THR A 91 25.22 3.92 -11.97
C THR A 91 25.59 5.32 -11.45
N SER A 92 24.68 6.30 -11.53
CA SER A 92 24.91 7.66 -11.01
C SER A 92 23.99 7.97 -9.82
N PRO A 93 24.52 8.21 -8.60
CA PRO A 93 23.70 8.63 -7.48
C PRO A 93 22.99 9.96 -7.81
N PRO A 94 21.69 10.11 -7.52
CA PRO A 94 21.01 11.39 -7.71
C PRO A 94 21.69 12.45 -6.83
N ALA A 95 21.98 13.60 -7.43
CA ALA A 95 22.60 14.72 -6.72
C ALA A 95 21.73 15.10 -5.51
N PRO A 96 22.36 15.38 -4.34
CA PRO A 96 21.62 15.73 -3.14
C PRO A 96 20.74 16.96 -3.40
N PRO A 97 19.53 17.01 -2.83
CA PRO A 97 18.64 18.16 -2.97
C PRO A 97 19.36 19.40 -2.43
N LYS A 98 19.39 20.46 -3.24
CA LYS A 98 19.93 21.77 -2.80
C LYS A 98 19.05 22.29 -1.67
N LYS A 99 19.67 22.59 -0.54
CA LYS A 99 19.05 23.26 0.61
C LYS A 99 18.60 24.66 0.24
#